data_AF-A0AAD5MQ81-F1
#
_entry.id   AF-A0AAD5MQ81-F1
#
_cell.length_a   1.000
_cell.length_b   1.000
_cell.length_c   1.000
_cell.angle_alpha   90.00
_cell.angle_beta   90.00
_cell.angle_gamma   90.00
#
_symmetry.space_group_name_H-M   'P 1'
#
loop_
_entity.id
_entity.type
_entity.pdbx_description
1 polymer ?
#
loop_
_entity_poly.entity_id
_entity_poly.type
_entity_poly.pdbx_seq_one_letter_code
_entity_poly.pdbx_strand_id
1 'polypeptide(L)'
;MIQEALRLEDERLKMYFINFLVGQSSFEDAVRWAVYCKISPSRLPRRLVDYIQMTPDALVNAERNIQRMEMRAAEVEEEEAMELLPGFPILTVKTWTQLRALIDKFDNEPQIGIDSEWKPQYIAPCESIALLQIALADAVYLVDFCLLEKEMDENHWLLFLRALLCNSSMKIGFDLTNDLRALFASPSTHPLRYVLDEMSNVVCLKLLVTNLLEVDRRFFENKSFIDDNDGGDDAQDTSDSDQTVHFKLSELSENLLGVKLDKSEQCSNWAIRPLRASQKRYAAMDAYIVVELFNKLKITAENRDVDFDEAVNRSQVSVKKKDKIKIKKERIKFEDMKWAKICEKLNGVLCGTRKSTDLHCIVDSMLLGLGKNLRRCGVNVLIPENRNELKLKATEGERIILTCGKAYNELKRLFPDRVLFFARYNVTFSGLDVFSRCIDCNNTCIVKAPGIVIQALFDNVVTCRSSFHDEAFDIAEWSKRLSSVDPDQYRGIGCQLILYDDIGVVVECYGGTIDIIANIVTHDHLEEGVEVAVKRVPEPVVSRVGNVFYICALCGKVYWD
;
A
#
# COMPACT_ATOMS: atom_id res chain seq x y z
N MET A 1 -7.49 10.20 15.37
CA MET A 1 -6.12 10.80 15.44
C MET A 1 -6.05 12.28 15.05
N ILE A 2 -6.05 12.73 13.78
CA ILE A 2 -5.93 14.19 13.49
C ILE A 2 -7.16 15.01 13.89
N GLN A 3 -8.37 14.54 13.57
CA GLN A 3 -9.62 15.18 14.04
C GLN A 3 -9.69 15.28 15.57
N GLU A 4 -9.15 14.27 16.26
CA GLU A 4 -9.06 14.18 17.71
C GLU A 4 -7.99 15.14 18.28
N ALA A 5 -6.86 15.25 17.60
CA ALA A 5 -5.79 16.17 17.98
C ALA A 5 -6.12 17.63 17.74
N LEU A 6 -6.91 17.94 16.71
CA LEU A 6 -7.48 19.27 16.50
C LEU A 6 -8.50 19.61 17.58
N ARG A 7 -9.25 18.61 18.06
CA ARG A 7 -10.20 18.75 19.17
C ARG A 7 -9.52 18.94 20.54
N LEU A 8 -8.27 18.47 20.67
CA LEU A 8 -7.46 18.51 21.90
C LEU A 8 -6.44 19.67 21.94
N GLU A 9 -6.42 20.54 20.93
CA GLU A 9 -5.48 21.67 20.82
C GLU A 9 -3.99 21.28 20.92
N ASP A 10 -3.61 20.05 20.56
CA ASP A 10 -2.23 19.58 20.69
C ASP A 10 -1.30 20.23 19.64
N GLU A 11 -0.65 21.31 20.06
CA GLU A 11 0.32 22.07 19.27
C GLU A 11 1.49 21.25 18.73
N ARG A 12 1.90 20.17 19.42
CA ARG A 12 3.00 19.31 18.94
C ARG A 12 2.55 18.49 17.74
N LEU A 13 1.34 17.95 17.78
CA LEU A 13 0.82 17.15 16.67
C LEU A 13 0.49 18.03 15.44
N LYS A 14 -0.05 19.23 15.66
CA LYS A 14 -0.25 20.23 14.58
C LYS A 14 1.07 20.53 13.86
N MET A 15 2.13 20.80 14.63
CA MET A 15 3.45 21.07 14.07
C MET A 15 4.10 19.85 13.41
N TYR A 16 3.93 18.65 13.98
CA TYR A 16 4.37 17.41 13.35
C TYR A 16 3.75 17.24 11.97
N PHE A 17 2.44 17.45 11.86
CA PHE A 17 1.71 17.28 10.61
C PHE A 17 2.09 18.33 9.55
N ILE A 18 2.25 19.61 9.94
CA ILE A 18 2.73 20.67 9.05
C ILE A 18 4.14 20.34 8.54
N ASN A 19 5.05 19.89 9.42
CA ASN A 19 6.40 19.47 9.03
C ASN A 19 6.39 18.26 8.09
N PHE A 20 5.48 17.31 8.31
CA PHE A 20 5.31 16.17 7.43
C PHE A 20 4.91 16.60 6.01
N LEU A 21 3.92 17.48 5.88
CA LEU A 21 3.46 18.01 4.58
C LEU A 21 4.58 18.77 3.86
N VAL A 22 5.33 19.61 4.59
CA VAL A 22 6.53 20.30 4.07
C VAL A 22 7.60 19.30 3.62
N GLY A 23 7.79 18.22 4.37
CA GLY A 23 8.72 17.13 4.03
C GLY A 23 8.32 16.38 2.75
N GLN A 24 7.03 16.28 2.45
CA GLN A 24 6.50 15.73 1.19
C GLN A 24 6.41 16.78 0.06
N SER A 25 6.84 18.02 0.29
CA SER A 25 6.69 19.14 -0.64
C SER A 25 5.24 19.52 -0.97
N SER A 26 4.26 19.13 -0.13
CA SER A 26 2.85 19.53 -0.22
C SER A 26 2.64 20.90 0.43
N PHE A 27 3.26 21.93 -0.14
CA PHE A 27 3.32 23.26 0.48
C PHE A 27 1.95 23.93 0.60
N GLU A 28 1.08 23.84 -0.41
CA GLU A 28 -0.26 24.43 -0.36
C GLU A 28 -1.12 23.86 0.78
N ASP A 29 -1.08 22.54 0.99
CA ASP A 29 -1.73 21.89 2.12
C ASP A 29 -1.11 22.37 3.43
N ALA A 30 0.22 22.44 3.52
CA ALA A 30 0.91 22.89 4.72
C ALA A 30 0.54 24.34 5.09
N VAL A 31 0.41 25.24 4.10
CA VAL A 31 -0.08 26.62 4.31
C VAL A 31 -1.52 26.61 4.82
N ARG A 32 -2.42 25.82 4.19
CA ARG A 32 -3.81 25.66 4.67
C ARG A 32 -3.88 25.20 6.12
N TRP A 33 -3.10 24.20 6.49
CA TRP A 33 -3.04 23.71 7.87
C TRP A 33 -2.47 24.73 8.85
N ALA A 34 -1.43 25.47 8.46
CA ALA A 34 -0.87 26.55 9.28
C ALA A 34 -1.89 27.65 9.57
N VAL A 35 -2.65 28.08 8.55
CA VAL A 35 -3.72 29.07 8.66
C VAL A 35 -4.87 28.54 9.52
N TYR A 36 -5.38 27.34 9.20
CA TYR A 36 -6.51 26.72 9.92
C TYR A 36 -6.22 26.54 11.42
N CYS A 37 -5.02 26.06 11.74
CA CYS A 37 -4.56 25.86 13.12
C CYS A 37 -4.12 27.15 13.82
N LYS A 38 -4.12 28.30 13.13
CA LYS A 38 -3.66 29.61 13.62
C LYS A 38 -2.22 29.57 14.16
N ILE A 39 -1.33 28.87 13.45
CA ILE A 39 0.08 28.75 13.85
C ILE A 39 0.81 30.08 13.63
N SER A 40 1.53 30.53 14.65
CA SER A 40 2.35 31.76 14.56
C SER A 40 3.41 31.63 13.44
N PRO A 41 3.61 32.67 12.60
CA PRO A 41 4.63 32.66 11.55
C PRO A 41 6.04 32.31 12.05
N SER A 42 6.37 32.71 13.29
CA SER A 42 7.65 32.42 13.94
C SER A 42 7.93 30.93 14.17
N ARG A 43 6.88 30.10 14.17
CA ARG A 43 6.95 28.66 14.42
C ARG A 43 6.88 27.84 13.14
N LEU A 44 6.67 28.47 12.00
CA LEU A 44 6.56 27.76 10.73
C LEU A 44 7.92 27.21 10.29
N PRO A 45 7.96 26.04 9.62
CA PRO A 45 9.19 25.51 9.07
C PRO A 45 9.77 26.47 8.04
N ARG A 46 11.09 26.68 8.05
CA ARG A 46 11.77 27.64 7.16
C ARG A 46 11.38 27.46 5.68
N ARG A 47 11.36 26.22 5.19
CA ARG A 47 10.94 25.89 3.81
C ARG A 47 9.51 26.33 3.48
N LEU A 48 8.60 26.32 4.46
CA LEU A 48 7.23 26.78 4.28
C LEU A 48 7.17 28.31 4.26
N VAL A 49 7.96 28.97 5.11
CA VAL A 49 8.11 30.43 5.10
C VAL A 49 8.66 30.90 3.75
N ASP A 50 9.72 30.25 3.25
CA ASP A 50 10.32 30.55 1.95
C ASP A 50 9.27 30.39 0.83
N TYR A 51 8.48 29.31 0.85
CA TYR A 51 7.39 29.09 -0.10
C TYR A 51 6.32 30.20 -0.05
N ILE A 52 5.87 30.59 1.16
CA ILE A 52 4.88 31.67 1.34
C ILE A 52 5.42 33.00 0.79
N GLN A 53 6.71 33.29 0.98
CA GLN A 53 7.34 34.50 0.47
C GLN A 53 7.49 34.48 -1.06
N MET A 54 7.79 33.32 -1.64
CA MET A 54 7.93 33.14 -3.10
C MET A 54 6.59 33.03 -3.83
N THR A 55 5.49 32.78 -3.12
CA THR A 55 4.16 32.56 -3.70
C THR A 55 3.18 33.62 -3.19
N PRO A 56 3.03 34.74 -3.92
CA PRO A 56 2.01 35.74 -3.63
C PRO A 56 0.62 35.09 -3.52
N ASP A 57 -0.21 35.59 -2.60
CA ASP A 57 -1.57 35.11 -2.32
C ASP A 57 -1.69 33.70 -1.70
N ALA A 58 -0.60 33.00 -1.36
CA ALA A 58 -0.68 31.66 -0.75
C ALA A 58 -1.57 31.64 0.51
N LEU A 59 -1.43 32.64 1.38
CA LEU A 59 -2.24 32.78 2.60
C LEU A 59 -3.70 33.11 2.29
N VAL A 60 -3.94 34.06 1.37
CA VAL A 60 -5.29 34.47 0.96
C VAL A 60 -6.04 33.31 0.30
N ASN A 61 -5.36 32.55 -0.56
CA ASN A 61 -5.89 31.36 -1.19
C ASN A 61 -6.21 30.27 -0.17
N ALA A 62 -5.35 30.08 0.83
CA ALA A 62 -5.60 29.15 1.92
C ALA A 62 -6.83 29.55 2.75
N GLU A 63 -6.95 30.81 3.16
CA GLU A 63 -8.12 31.34 3.89
C GLU A 63 -9.41 31.15 3.08
N ARG A 64 -9.40 31.53 1.80
CA ARG A 64 -10.55 31.35 0.90
C ARG A 64 -10.93 29.88 0.73
N ASN A 65 -9.94 28.99 0.67
CA ASN A 65 -10.18 27.55 0.56
C ASN A 65 -10.81 27.00 1.84
N ILE A 66 -10.28 27.38 3.01
CA ILE A 66 -10.84 27.02 4.33
C ILE A 66 -12.29 27.51 4.44
N GLN A 67 -12.56 28.77 4.13
CA GLN A 67 -13.91 29.33 4.16
C GLN A 67 -14.87 28.57 3.22
N ARG A 68 -14.43 28.23 2.01
CA ARG A 68 -15.24 27.40 1.09
C ARG A 68 -15.52 26.02 1.67
N MET A 69 -14.54 25.39 2.31
CA MET A 69 -14.70 24.08 2.97
C MET A 69 -15.63 24.17 4.18
N GLU A 70 -15.53 25.22 4.99
CA GLU A 70 -16.40 25.47 6.14
C GLU A 70 -17.83 25.80 5.72
N MET A 71 -18.03 26.62 4.69
CA MET A 71 -19.35 26.89 4.12
C MET A 71 -19.99 25.60 3.60
N ARG A 72 -19.25 24.78 2.83
CA ARG A 72 -19.74 23.45 2.41
C ARG A 72 -20.06 22.55 3.60
N ALA A 73 -19.24 22.56 4.65
CA ALA A 73 -19.50 21.77 5.86
C ALA A 73 -20.73 22.28 6.65
N ALA A 74 -21.08 23.56 6.51
CA ALA A 74 -22.22 24.19 7.16
C ALA A 74 -23.54 24.06 6.36
N GLU A 75 -23.51 23.60 5.10
CA GLU A 75 -24.68 23.21 4.28
C GLU A 75 -25.36 21.91 4.80
N VAL A 76 -25.46 21.79 6.13
CA VAL A 76 -26.28 20.77 6.78
C VAL A 76 -27.70 21.30 6.74
N GLU A 77 -28.41 21.00 5.64
CA GLU A 77 -29.86 21.12 5.62
C GLU A 77 -30.44 20.32 6.80
N GLU A 78 -31.53 20.82 7.40
CA GLU A 78 -32.31 20.06 8.39
C GLU A 78 -32.67 18.69 7.81
N GLU A 79 -32.92 17.72 8.68
CA GLU A 79 -33.24 16.34 8.33
C GLU A 79 -34.67 16.25 7.72
N GLU A 80 -34.94 17.07 6.70
CA GLU A 80 -36.11 16.96 5.84
C GLU A 80 -36.10 15.59 5.14
N ALA A 81 -37.30 15.09 4.85
CA ALA A 81 -37.48 13.83 4.13
C ALA A 81 -36.83 13.95 2.75
N MET A 82 -35.59 13.45 2.65
CA MET A 82 -34.82 13.49 1.43
C MET A 82 -35.27 12.36 0.52
N GLU A 83 -35.53 12.68 -0.73
CA GLU A 83 -35.90 11.71 -1.75
C GLU A 83 -34.86 11.71 -2.88
N LEU A 84 -34.57 10.52 -3.41
CA LEU A 84 -33.71 10.36 -4.58
C LEU A 84 -34.49 10.70 -5.86
N LEU A 85 -35.72 10.22 -5.93
CA LEU A 85 -36.74 10.46 -6.95
C LEU A 85 -38.06 10.71 -6.22
N PRO A 86 -39.05 11.40 -6.83
CA PRO A 86 -40.34 11.63 -6.20
C PRO A 86 -40.96 10.34 -5.65
N GLY A 87 -41.17 10.28 -4.34
CA GLY A 87 -41.69 9.10 -3.63
C GLY A 87 -40.69 7.98 -3.35
N PHE A 88 -39.39 8.20 -3.58
CA PHE A 88 -38.32 7.24 -3.32
C PHE A 88 -37.34 7.79 -2.27
N PRO A 89 -37.57 7.53 -0.97
CA PRO A 89 -36.85 8.17 0.13
C PRO A 89 -35.39 7.67 0.27
N ILE A 90 -34.56 8.55 0.83
CA ILE A 90 -33.19 8.29 1.28
C ILE A 90 -33.18 8.28 2.81
N LEU A 91 -32.96 7.12 3.41
CA LEU A 91 -33.04 6.90 4.85
C LEU A 91 -31.64 6.65 5.43
N THR A 92 -31.25 7.40 6.47
CA THR A 92 -29.96 7.16 7.13
C THR A 92 -30.12 6.19 8.31
N VAL A 93 -29.30 5.15 8.36
CA VAL A 93 -29.29 4.14 9.42
C VAL A 93 -28.10 4.42 10.34
N LYS A 94 -28.38 4.92 11.55
CA LYS A 94 -27.37 5.42 12.50
C LYS A 94 -27.29 4.63 13.81
N THR A 95 -28.28 3.78 14.09
CA THR A 95 -28.44 3.03 15.33
C THR A 95 -28.73 1.57 15.05
N TRP A 96 -28.50 0.69 16.03
CA TRP A 96 -28.84 -0.73 15.90
C TRP A 96 -30.32 -0.96 15.61
N THR A 97 -31.22 -0.20 16.25
CA THR A 97 -32.68 -0.35 16.04
C THR A 97 -33.07 -0.11 14.59
N GLN A 98 -32.51 0.92 13.96
CA GLN A 98 -32.74 1.21 12.54
C GLN A 98 -32.13 0.13 11.64
N LEU A 99 -30.92 -0.35 11.97
CA LEU A 99 -30.27 -1.41 11.21
C LEU A 99 -31.04 -2.72 11.29
N ARG A 100 -31.61 -3.04 12.46
CA ARG A 100 -32.45 -4.22 12.65
C ARG A 100 -33.73 -4.14 11.84
N ALA A 101 -34.39 -2.98 11.81
CA ALA A 101 -35.56 -2.77 10.96
C ALA A 101 -35.24 -2.93 9.47
N LEU A 102 -34.04 -2.56 9.03
CA LEU A 102 -33.56 -2.81 7.67
C LEU A 102 -33.30 -4.31 7.42
N ILE A 103 -32.65 -5.00 8.37
CA ILE A 103 -32.38 -6.45 8.27
C ILE A 103 -33.67 -7.23 8.03
N ASP A 104 -34.75 -6.90 8.74
CA ASP A 104 -36.04 -7.59 8.62
C ASP A 104 -36.71 -7.41 7.24
N LYS A 105 -36.21 -6.49 6.40
CA LYS A 105 -36.70 -6.30 5.01
C LYS A 105 -36.03 -7.23 4.00
N PHE A 106 -34.77 -7.64 4.22
CA PHE A 106 -33.97 -8.31 3.19
C PHE A 106 -34.60 -9.58 2.63
N ASP A 107 -35.22 -10.42 3.46
CA ASP A 107 -35.81 -11.69 3.02
C ASP A 107 -36.97 -11.52 2.02
N ASN A 108 -37.59 -10.33 1.96
CA ASN A 108 -38.69 -10.02 1.04
C ASN A 108 -38.24 -9.31 -0.24
N GLU A 109 -36.95 -8.99 -0.36
CA GLU A 109 -36.43 -8.19 -1.47
C GLU A 109 -35.80 -9.11 -2.53
N PRO A 110 -36.27 -9.09 -3.79
CA PRO A 110 -35.69 -9.93 -4.84
C PRO A 110 -34.29 -9.44 -5.26
N GLN A 111 -34.08 -8.13 -5.24
CA GLN A 111 -32.86 -7.46 -5.65
C GLN A 111 -32.46 -6.42 -4.61
N ILE A 112 -31.17 -6.34 -4.31
CA ILE A 112 -30.58 -5.40 -3.38
C ILE A 112 -29.40 -4.73 -4.09
N GLY A 113 -29.51 -3.44 -4.36
CA GLY A 113 -28.39 -2.64 -4.85
C GLY A 113 -27.42 -2.32 -3.72
N ILE A 114 -26.13 -2.49 -3.92
CA ILE A 114 -25.10 -2.20 -2.91
C ILE A 114 -23.97 -1.39 -3.54
N ASP A 115 -23.56 -0.36 -2.83
CA ASP A 115 -22.35 0.40 -3.08
C ASP A 115 -21.66 0.74 -1.75
N SER A 116 -20.45 1.29 -1.77
CA SER A 116 -19.79 1.77 -0.55
C SER A 116 -18.91 2.99 -0.72
N GLU A 117 -18.90 3.85 0.31
CA GLU A 117 -18.00 5.02 0.38
C GLU A 117 -17.03 4.92 1.54
N TRP A 118 -15.77 5.28 1.32
CA TRP A 118 -14.66 4.88 2.20
C TRP A 118 -14.05 6.04 2.97
N LYS A 119 -13.48 5.75 4.13
CA LYS A 119 -12.77 6.75 4.95
C LYS A 119 -11.53 7.26 4.19
N PRO A 120 -11.25 8.58 4.15
CA PRO A 120 -10.09 9.11 3.44
C PRO A 120 -8.75 8.52 3.92
N GLN A 121 -7.91 8.10 2.98
CA GLN A 121 -6.70 7.28 3.22
C GLN A 121 -5.47 7.99 3.80
N TYR A 122 -5.54 9.27 4.16
CA TYR A 122 -4.33 10.04 4.48
C TYR A 122 -3.57 9.57 5.73
N ILE A 123 -4.21 8.81 6.63
CA ILE A 123 -3.66 8.46 7.96
C ILE A 123 -3.98 7.01 8.39
N ALA A 124 -5.03 6.39 7.83
CA ALA A 124 -5.44 5.02 8.19
C ALA A 124 -4.70 3.98 7.33
N PRO A 125 -4.19 2.88 7.91
CA PRO A 125 -3.42 1.86 7.19
C PRO A 125 -4.27 0.96 6.28
N CYS A 126 -5.60 1.09 6.30
CA CYS A 126 -6.52 0.27 5.50
C CYS A 126 -7.68 1.10 4.96
N GLU A 127 -8.11 0.76 3.74
CA GLU A 127 -9.36 1.21 3.12
C GLU A 127 -10.52 0.59 3.89
N SER A 128 -11.12 1.33 4.81
CA SER A 128 -12.31 0.87 5.53
C SER A 128 -13.51 1.72 5.14
N ILE A 129 -14.66 1.07 5.03
CA ILE A 129 -15.93 1.70 4.73
C ILE A 129 -16.30 2.79 5.76
N ALA A 130 -16.88 3.88 5.27
CA ALA A 130 -17.46 4.96 6.06
C ALA A 130 -19.00 4.98 5.95
N LEU A 131 -19.53 4.57 4.79
CA LEU A 131 -20.95 4.47 4.48
C LEU A 131 -21.17 3.26 3.59
N LEU A 132 -22.18 2.44 3.89
CA LEU A 132 -22.66 1.38 3.00
C LEU A 132 -24.04 1.76 2.50
N GLN A 133 -24.25 1.79 1.20
CA GLN A 133 -25.52 2.12 0.60
C GLN A 133 -26.24 0.84 0.20
N ILE A 134 -27.53 0.76 0.52
CA ILE A 134 -28.36 -0.40 0.24
C ILE A 134 -29.65 0.11 -0.40
N ALA A 135 -29.83 -0.15 -1.69
CA ALA A 135 -31.05 0.18 -2.42
C ALA A 135 -31.99 -1.03 -2.43
N LEU A 136 -33.19 -0.84 -1.89
CA LEU A 136 -34.31 -1.80 -1.94
C LEU A 136 -35.41 -1.24 -2.85
N ALA A 137 -36.50 -1.98 -3.06
CA ALA A 137 -37.61 -1.49 -3.88
C ALA A 137 -38.32 -0.26 -3.31
N ASP A 138 -38.23 -0.01 -2.00
CA ASP A 138 -38.95 1.07 -1.32
C ASP A 138 -38.12 2.34 -1.05
N ALA A 139 -36.80 2.23 -0.94
CA ALA A 139 -35.92 3.31 -0.51
C ALA A 139 -34.44 2.98 -0.74
N VAL A 140 -33.57 3.99 -0.61
CA VAL A 140 -32.14 3.77 -0.36
C VAL A 140 -31.80 4.00 1.09
N TYR A 141 -31.11 3.04 1.70
CA TYR A 141 -30.63 3.09 3.08
C TYR A 141 -29.14 3.38 3.10
N LEU A 142 -28.76 4.44 3.80
CA LEU A 142 -27.38 4.85 4.00
C LEU A 142 -26.93 4.39 5.40
N VAL A 143 -26.27 3.23 5.47
CA VAL A 143 -25.80 2.62 6.72
C VAL A 143 -24.50 3.29 7.16
N ASP A 144 -24.59 4.03 8.26
CA ASP A 144 -23.52 4.88 8.77
C ASP A 144 -22.52 4.09 9.63
N PHE A 145 -21.51 3.50 8.98
CA PHE A 145 -20.47 2.73 9.67
C PHE A 145 -19.68 3.56 10.69
N CYS A 146 -19.44 4.85 10.43
CA CYS A 146 -18.71 5.71 11.37
C CYS A 146 -19.44 5.92 12.70
N LEU A 147 -20.78 5.88 12.72
CA LEU A 147 -21.58 5.94 13.94
C LEU A 147 -21.77 4.55 14.55
N LEU A 148 -22.17 3.57 13.75
CA LEU A 148 -22.50 2.22 14.20
C LEU A 148 -21.30 1.46 14.79
N GLU A 149 -20.08 1.67 14.30
CA GLU A 149 -18.86 1.06 14.86
C GLU A 149 -18.62 1.41 16.34
N LYS A 150 -19.24 2.48 16.85
CA LYS A 150 -19.12 2.90 18.25
C LYS A 150 -20.13 2.21 19.17
N GLU A 151 -21.22 1.69 18.61
CA GLU A 151 -22.34 1.09 19.34
C GLU A 151 -22.35 -0.44 19.21
N MET A 152 -21.98 -0.97 18.05
CA MET A 152 -22.11 -2.38 17.68
C MET A 152 -20.90 -3.22 18.05
N ASP A 153 -21.15 -4.39 18.63
CA ASP A 153 -20.16 -5.46 18.82
C ASP A 153 -20.10 -6.43 17.63
N GLU A 154 -19.21 -7.42 17.71
CA GLU A 154 -19.00 -8.44 16.67
C GLU A 154 -20.29 -9.23 16.32
N ASN A 155 -21.17 -9.50 17.29
CA ASN A 155 -22.40 -10.27 17.05
C ASN A 155 -23.41 -9.46 16.23
N HIS A 156 -23.53 -8.16 16.52
CA HIS A 156 -24.39 -7.26 15.76
C HIS A 156 -23.92 -7.17 14.30
N TRP A 157 -22.61 -7.05 14.08
CA TRP A 157 -22.02 -7.05 12.73
C TRP A 157 -22.22 -8.38 12.01
N LEU A 158 -22.01 -9.51 12.69
CA LEU A 158 -22.22 -10.84 12.13
C LEU A 158 -23.67 -11.04 11.67
N LEU A 159 -24.63 -10.64 12.51
CA LEU A 159 -26.04 -10.73 12.20
C LEU A 159 -26.39 -9.91 10.95
N PHE A 160 -25.93 -8.65 10.89
CA PHE A 160 -26.14 -7.78 9.75
C PHE A 160 -25.51 -8.32 8.46
N LEU A 161 -24.22 -8.69 8.52
CA LEU A 161 -23.47 -9.11 7.33
C LEU A 161 -24.00 -10.42 6.75
N ARG A 162 -24.39 -11.40 7.59
CA ARG A 162 -25.04 -12.62 7.10
C ARG A 162 -26.41 -12.33 6.52
N ALA A 163 -27.21 -11.49 7.19
CA ALA A 163 -28.52 -11.14 6.69
C ALA A 163 -28.44 -10.43 5.32
N LEU A 164 -27.43 -9.60 5.09
CA LEU A 164 -27.23 -8.92 3.80
C LEU A 164 -26.63 -9.84 2.72
N LEU A 165 -25.56 -10.58 3.04
CA LEU A 165 -24.74 -11.26 2.03
C LEU A 165 -25.12 -12.73 1.80
N CYS A 166 -25.77 -13.39 2.76
CA CYS A 166 -26.06 -14.83 2.73
C CYS A 166 -27.54 -15.17 2.52
N ASN A 167 -28.41 -14.16 2.34
CA ASN A 167 -29.82 -14.36 2.02
C ASN A 167 -30.03 -14.83 0.56
N SER A 168 -31.27 -15.16 0.19
CA SER A 168 -31.61 -15.57 -1.19
C SER A 168 -31.69 -14.42 -2.19
N SER A 169 -31.78 -13.17 -1.76
CA SER A 169 -31.87 -11.98 -2.62
C SER A 169 -30.65 -11.85 -3.52
N MET A 170 -30.82 -11.19 -4.67
CA MET A 170 -29.71 -10.87 -5.56
C MET A 170 -29.05 -9.55 -5.14
N LYS A 171 -27.79 -9.60 -4.69
CA LYS A 171 -27.01 -8.43 -4.29
C LYS A 171 -26.21 -7.95 -5.49
N ILE A 172 -26.44 -6.73 -5.94
CA ILE A 172 -25.87 -6.19 -7.18
C ILE A 172 -25.02 -4.98 -6.83
N GLY A 173 -23.78 -4.94 -7.31
CA GLY A 173 -22.92 -3.77 -7.17
C GLY A 173 -21.90 -3.66 -8.30
N PHE A 174 -21.24 -2.51 -8.41
CA PHE A 174 -20.25 -2.25 -9.46
C PHE A 174 -18.83 -2.41 -8.92
N ASP A 175 -18.02 -3.27 -9.55
CA ASP A 175 -16.66 -3.61 -9.06
C ASP A 175 -16.62 -4.10 -7.59
N LEU A 176 -17.70 -4.77 -7.18
CA LEU A 176 -18.06 -5.13 -5.80
C LEU A 176 -16.99 -5.94 -5.03
N THR A 177 -15.99 -6.50 -5.71
CA THR A 177 -14.84 -7.14 -5.05
C THR A 177 -14.04 -6.15 -4.21
N ASN A 178 -13.95 -4.89 -4.64
CA ASN A 178 -13.26 -3.83 -3.92
C ASN A 178 -14.05 -3.39 -2.68
N ASP A 179 -15.36 -3.20 -2.82
CA ASP A 179 -16.27 -2.86 -1.73
C ASP A 179 -16.28 -3.92 -0.63
N LEU A 180 -16.37 -5.19 -1.01
CA LEU A 180 -16.29 -6.30 -0.05
C LEU A 180 -14.93 -6.35 0.66
N ARG A 181 -13.84 -5.94 0.00
CA ARG A 181 -12.54 -5.83 0.69
C ARG A 181 -12.58 -4.74 1.75
N ALA A 182 -13.12 -3.57 1.43
CA ALA A 182 -13.21 -2.44 2.36
C ALA A 182 -14.20 -2.69 3.51
N LEU A 183 -15.31 -3.39 3.23
CA LEU A 183 -16.32 -3.79 4.21
C LEU A 183 -15.73 -4.64 5.34
N PHE A 184 -14.78 -5.54 5.02
CA PHE A 184 -14.11 -6.44 5.98
C PHE A 184 -12.69 -5.98 6.39
N ALA A 185 -12.34 -4.71 6.15
CA ALA A 185 -11.03 -4.16 6.48
C ALA A 185 -10.95 -3.57 7.90
N SER A 186 -12.08 -3.11 8.45
CA SER A 186 -12.14 -2.50 9.79
C SER A 186 -11.92 -3.55 10.88
N PRO A 187 -11.30 -3.22 12.03
CA PRO A 187 -11.15 -4.15 13.15
C PRO A 187 -12.46 -4.81 13.60
N SER A 188 -13.60 -4.11 13.49
CA SER A 188 -14.91 -4.62 13.93
C SER A 188 -15.51 -5.67 12.98
N THR A 189 -15.15 -5.66 11.70
CA THR A 189 -15.68 -6.58 10.68
C THR A 189 -14.65 -7.59 10.18
N HIS A 190 -13.35 -7.31 10.36
CA HIS A 190 -12.27 -8.19 9.92
C HIS A 190 -12.34 -9.63 10.45
N PRO A 191 -12.67 -9.89 11.74
CA PRO A 191 -12.84 -11.25 12.25
C PRO A 191 -13.93 -12.04 11.53
N LEU A 192 -14.90 -11.35 10.91
CA LEU A 192 -16.08 -11.92 10.27
C LEU A 192 -15.86 -12.26 8.80
N ARG A 193 -14.63 -12.16 8.29
CA ARG A 193 -14.30 -12.40 6.88
C ARG A 193 -14.71 -13.79 6.36
N TYR A 194 -14.89 -14.77 7.24
CA TYR A 194 -15.42 -16.09 6.88
C TYR A 194 -16.84 -16.03 6.28
N VAL A 195 -17.63 -14.97 6.55
CA VAL A 195 -18.93 -14.73 5.91
C VAL A 195 -18.80 -14.64 4.39
N LEU A 196 -17.64 -14.21 3.87
CA LEU A 196 -17.39 -14.18 2.42
C LEU A 196 -17.46 -15.59 1.79
N ASP A 197 -17.14 -16.64 2.55
CA ASP A 197 -17.22 -18.03 2.07
C ASP A 197 -18.66 -18.56 2.04
N GLU A 198 -19.60 -17.87 2.70
CA GLU A 198 -21.02 -18.22 2.79
C GLU A 198 -21.93 -17.34 1.93
N MET A 199 -21.36 -16.42 1.15
CA MET A 199 -22.16 -15.51 0.33
C MET A 199 -22.93 -16.26 -0.76
N SER A 200 -24.13 -15.77 -1.03
CA SER A 200 -25.03 -16.30 -2.05
C SER A 200 -25.49 -15.16 -2.94
N ASN A 201 -25.64 -15.38 -4.24
CA ASN A 201 -26.28 -14.42 -5.16
C ASN A 201 -25.69 -12.99 -5.10
N VAL A 202 -24.37 -12.87 -4.97
CA VAL A 202 -23.66 -11.58 -4.99
C VAL A 202 -23.05 -11.36 -6.37
N VAL A 203 -23.57 -10.41 -7.14
CA VAL A 203 -23.28 -10.20 -8.58
C VAL A 203 -22.50 -8.91 -8.79
N CYS A 204 -21.35 -9.01 -9.47
CA CYS A 204 -20.58 -7.84 -9.89
C CYS A 204 -21.04 -7.39 -11.28
N LEU A 205 -21.66 -6.22 -11.38
CA LEU A 205 -22.19 -5.65 -12.62
C LEU A 205 -21.10 -5.43 -13.68
N LYS A 206 -19.89 -5.04 -13.25
CA LYS A 206 -18.75 -4.88 -14.14
C LYS A 206 -18.37 -6.20 -14.83
N LEU A 207 -18.34 -7.29 -14.06
CA LEU A 207 -18.07 -8.63 -14.58
C LEU A 207 -19.20 -9.15 -15.46
N LEU A 208 -20.46 -8.83 -15.12
CA LEU A 208 -21.63 -9.15 -15.93
C LEU A 208 -21.55 -8.55 -17.32
N VAL A 209 -21.23 -7.26 -17.41
CA VAL A 209 -21.05 -6.60 -18.70
C VAL A 209 -19.90 -7.22 -19.50
N THR A 210 -18.77 -7.53 -18.85
CA THR A 210 -17.66 -8.25 -19.52
C THR A 210 -18.11 -9.59 -20.08
N ASN A 211 -18.79 -10.41 -19.28
CA ASN A 211 -19.29 -11.73 -19.72
C ASN A 211 -20.32 -11.61 -20.84
N LEU A 212 -21.19 -10.60 -20.83
CA LEU A 212 -22.16 -10.35 -21.90
C LEU A 212 -21.46 -9.94 -23.21
N LEU A 213 -20.42 -9.10 -23.13
CA LEU A 213 -19.61 -8.70 -24.28
C LEU A 213 -18.79 -9.85 -24.88
N GLU A 214 -18.37 -10.82 -24.06
CA GLU A 214 -17.71 -12.03 -24.54
C GLU A 214 -18.66 -12.90 -25.38
N VAL A 215 -19.93 -12.99 -24.98
CA VAL A 215 -20.96 -13.76 -25.69
C VAL A 215 -21.41 -13.02 -26.95
N ASP A 216 -21.67 -11.72 -26.85
CA ASP A 216 -22.03 -10.86 -27.98
C ASP A 216 -21.19 -9.56 -27.96
N ARG A 217 -20.17 -9.49 -28.83
CA ARG A 217 -19.34 -8.29 -28.98
C ARG A 217 -20.13 -7.05 -29.43
N ARG A 218 -21.35 -7.22 -29.94
CA ARG A 218 -22.26 -6.15 -30.37
C ARG A 218 -23.41 -5.95 -29.38
N PHE A 219 -23.27 -6.45 -28.16
CA PHE A 219 -24.28 -6.30 -27.11
C PHE A 219 -24.63 -4.82 -26.88
N PHE A 220 -23.64 -3.95 -26.99
CA PHE A 220 -23.84 -2.51 -27.08
C PHE A 220 -23.74 -2.03 -28.52
N GLU A 221 -24.77 -1.34 -29.01
CA GLU A 221 -24.81 -0.76 -30.36
C GLU A 221 -23.74 0.34 -30.56
N ASN A 222 -23.25 0.93 -29.47
CA ASN A 222 -22.19 1.93 -29.48
C ASN A 222 -20.82 1.28 -29.23
N LYS A 223 -19.90 1.45 -30.20
CA LYS A 223 -18.49 1.01 -30.12
C LYS A 223 -17.65 1.70 -29.05
N SER A 224 -18.22 2.60 -28.23
CA SER A 224 -17.48 3.42 -27.26
C SER A 224 -16.91 2.65 -26.06
N PHE A 225 -17.25 1.37 -25.89
CA PHE A 225 -16.71 0.53 -24.81
C PHE A 225 -15.41 -0.22 -25.17
N ILE A 226 -15.00 -0.21 -26.44
CA ILE A 226 -13.77 -0.86 -26.93
C ILE A 226 -12.78 0.27 -27.26
N ASP A 227 -11.80 0.46 -26.39
CA ASP A 227 -10.72 1.42 -26.62
C ASP A 227 -9.69 0.78 -27.57
N ASP A 228 -9.79 1.06 -28.88
CA ASP A 228 -8.81 0.65 -29.91
C ASP A 228 -7.53 1.53 -29.89
N ASN A 229 -7.14 2.07 -28.73
CA ASN A 229 -5.90 2.83 -28.58
C ASN A 229 -4.73 1.89 -28.23
N ASP A 230 -4.36 1.02 -29.18
CA ASP A 230 -2.99 0.52 -29.31
C ASP A 230 -2.37 1.14 -30.58
N GLY A 231 -2.12 2.44 -30.49
CA GLY A 231 -1.31 3.18 -31.46
C GLY A 231 0.13 3.24 -30.97
N GLY A 232 0.87 2.15 -31.16
CA GLY A 232 2.31 2.08 -30.93
C GLY A 232 2.90 0.85 -31.60
N ASP A 233 3.51 1.05 -32.78
CA ASP A 233 4.25 0.04 -33.53
C ASP A 233 5.19 -0.77 -32.64
N ASP A 234 4.89 -2.06 -32.45
CA ASP A 234 5.89 -3.13 -32.51
C ASP A 234 5.17 -4.49 -32.55
N ALA A 235 4.93 -4.97 -33.78
CA ALA A 235 4.49 -6.32 -34.03
C ALA A 235 5.64 -7.30 -33.74
N GLN A 236 5.61 -7.95 -32.57
CA GLN A 236 6.25 -9.25 -32.37
C GLN A 236 5.53 -10.07 -31.28
N ASP A 237 4.77 -11.07 -31.77
CA ASP A 237 4.42 -12.35 -31.15
C ASP A 237 4.40 -12.45 -29.62
N THR A 238 3.20 -12.35 -29.03
CA THR A 238 2.74 -13.34 -28.05
C THR A 238 1.25 -13.58 -28.23
N SER A 239 0.88 -14.84 -28.43
CA SER A 239 -0.51 -15.30 -28.39
C SER A 239 -1.04 -15.24 -26.96
N ASP A 240 -2.31 -14.86 -26.82
CA ASP A 240 -3.14 -14.78 -25.59
C ASP A 240 -3.21 -13.39 -24.91
N SER A 241 -3.66 -12.36 -25.64
CA SER A 241 -4.03 -11.06 -25.08
C SER A 241 -5.49 -11.04 -24.63
N ASP A 242 -5.71 -11.24 -23.33
CA ASP A 242 -6.97 -11.02 -22.62
C ASP A 242 -7.35 -9.52 -22.75
N GLN A 243 -8.20 -9.18 -23.74
CA GLN A 243 -8.73 -7.82 -23.94
C GLN A 243 -9.70 -7.48 -22.79
N THR A 244 -9.17 -7.07 -21.64
CA THR A 244 -10.00 -6.63 -20.51
C THR A 244 -10.68 -5.31 -20.84
N VAL A 245 -12.00 -5.33 -21.01
CA VAL A 245 -12.83 -4.15 -21.25
C VAL A 245 -12.80 -3.25 -20.00
N HIS A 246 -12.29 -2.02 -20.14
CA HIS A 246 -12.21 -1.06 -19.03
C HIS A 246 -13.23 0.06 -19.21
N PHE A 247 -14.22 0.14 -18.31
CA PHE A 247 -15.25 1.19 -18.30
C PHE A 247 -15.68 1.50 -16.86
N LYS A 248 -16.34 2.66 -16.68
CA LYS A 248 -16.83 3.16 -15.38
C LYS A 248 -18.35 3.04 -15.27
N LEU A 249 -18.87 3.01 -14.03
CA LEU A 249 -20.32 2.99 -13.77
C LEU A 249 -21.04 4.15 -14.46
N SER A 250 -20.46 5.36 -14.42
CA SER A 250 -21.03 6.53 -15.09
C SER A 250 -21.18 6.37 -16.60
N GLU A 251 -20.20 5.72 -17.25
CA GLU A 251 -20.23 5.49 -18.70
C GLU A 251 -21.30 4.45 -19.04
N LEU A 252 -21.41 3.40 -18.22
CA LEU A 252 -22.45 2.39 -18.36
C LEU A 252 -23.85 3.00 -18.16
N SER A 253 -24.04 3.83 -17.13
CA SER A 253 -25.28 4.56 -16.85
C SER A 253 -25.69 5.48 -17.99
N GLU A 254 -24.77 6.31 -18.49
CA GLU A 254 -25.05 7.24 -19.59
C GLU A 254 -25.38 6.48 -20.87
N ASN A 255 -24.64 5.41 -21.19
CA ASN A 255 -24.85 4.66 -22.43
C ASN A 255 -26.12 3.79 -22.42
N LEU A 256 -26.51 3.22 -21.27
CA LEU A 256 -27.66 2.30 -21.21
C LEU A 256 -28.97 2.95 -20.77
N LEU A 257 -28.89 3.95 -19.91
CA LEU A 257 -30.06 4.61 -19.32
C LEU A 257 -30.17 6.09 -19.74
N GLY A 258 -29.14 6.67 -20.35
CA GLY A 258 -29.11 8.11 -20.63
C GLY A 258 -28.95 8.97 -19.37
N VAL A 259 -28.60 8.36 -18.23
CA VAL A 259 -28.49 9.03 -16.94
C VAL A 259 -27.03 9.38 -16.68
N LYS A 260 -26.74 10.68 -16.61
CA LYS A 260 -25.41 11.19 -16.25
C LYS A 260 -25.26 11.27 -14.74
N LEU A 261 -24.36 10.45 -14.19
CA LEU A 261 -24.04 10.47 -12.76
C LEU A 261 -23.17 11.68 -12.40
N ASP A 262 -23.55 12.39 -11.34
CA ASP A 262 -22.70 13.43 -10.74
C ASP A 262 -21.49 12.77 -10.08
N LYS A 263 -20.29 13.33 -10.28
CA LYS A 263 -19.03 12.83 -9.70
C LYS A 263 -18.44 13.77 -8.65
N SER A 264 -19.15 14.84 -8.31
CA SER A 264 -18.66 15.92 -7.46
C SER A 264 -18.28 15.46 -6.04
N GLU A 265 -18.95 14.41 -5.53
CA GLU A 265 -18.76 13.89 -4.17
C GLU A 265 -17.90 12.61 -4.10
N GLN A 266 -17.43 12.08 -5.23
CA GLN A 266 -16.63 10.84 -5.30
C GLN A 266 -15.39 10.88 -4.39
N CYS A 267 -14.68 12.01 -4.37
CA CYS A 267 -13.49 12.22 -3.53
C CYS A 267 -13.78 13.06 -2.28
N SER A 268 -15.01 13.02 -1.76
CA SER A 268 -15.41 13.81 -0.60
C SER A 268 -14.90 13.22 0.72
N ASN A 269 -14.95 13.99 1.80
CA ASN A 269 -14.64 13.48 3.13
C ASN A 269 -15.83 12.67 3.68
N TRP A 270 -15.89 11.38 3.35
CA TRP A 270 -16.96 10.47 3.80
C TRP A 270 -16.92 10.13 5.29
N ALA A 271 -15.86 10.53 6.01
CA ALA A 271 -15.79 10.41 7.47
C ALA A 271 -16.42 11.60 8.20
N ILE A 272 -16.80 12.68 7.50
CA ILE A 272 -17.44 13.85 8.12
C ILE A 272 -18.83 13.50 8.64
N ARG A 273 -19.21 14.02 9.81
CA ARG A 273 -20.56 13.91 10.35
C ARG A 273 -21.04 15.27 10.86
N PRO A 274 -22.29 15.68 10.56
CA PRO A 274 -23.25 14.98 9.68
C PRO A 274 -22.80 14.99 8.20
N LEU A 275 -23.32 14.06 7.40
CA LEU A 275 -23.11 14.05 5.95
C LEU A 275 -23.95 15.14 5.28
N ARG A 276 -23.41 15.78 4.24
CA ARG A 276 -24.13 16.79 3.42
C ARG A 276 -25.25 16.16 2.61
N ALA A 277 -26.23 16.98 2.21
CA ALA A 277 -27.30 16.56 1.31
C ALA A 277 -26.78 16.04 -0.04
N SER A 278 -25.79 16.71 -0.63
CA SER A 278 -25.14 16.28 -1.87
C SER A 278 -24.48 14.90 -1.73
N GLN A 279 -23.76 14.66 -0.64
CA GLN A 279 -23.13 13.37 -0.33
C GLN A 279 -24.17 12.24 -0.22
N LYS A 280 -25.29 12.50 0.48
CA LYS A 280 -26.38 11.51 0.62
C LYS A 280 -27.03 11.18 -0.73
N ARG A 281 -27.31 12.19 -1.57
CA ARG A 281 -27.91 11.99 -2.90
C ARG A 281 -26.97 11.26 -3.85
N TYR A 282 -25.69 11.63 -3.86
CA TYR A 282 -24.64 10.94 -4.62
C TYR A 282 -24.59 9.45 -4.24
N ALA A 283 -24.42 9.19 -2.94
CA ALA A 283 -24.31 7.84 -2.39
C ALA A 283 -25.56 7.00 -2.70
N ALA A 284 -26.75 7.60 -2.55
CA ALA A 284 -28.00 6.91 -2.84
C ALA A 284 -28.15 6.55 -4.32
N MET A 285 -27.75 7.45 -5.23
CA MET A 285 -27.82 7.20 -6.67
C MET A 285 -26.92 6.03 -7.09
N ASP A 286 -25.71 5.91 -6.53
CA ASP A 286 -24.75 4.86 -6.93
C ASP A 286 -25.24 3.44 -6.56
N ALA A 287 -25.93 3.27 -5.43
CA ALA A 287 -26.58 1.98 -5.10
C ALA A 287 -27.90 1.75 -5.85
N TYR A 288 -28.65 2.80 -6.17
CA TYR A 288 -29.90 2.69 -6.94
C TYR A 288 -29.64 2.29 -8.39
N ILE A 289 -28.70 2.98 -9.05
CA ILE A 289 -28.48 2.87 -10.50
C ILE A 289 -28.00 1.47 -10.92
N VAL A 290 -27.30 0.73 -10.04
CA VAL A 290 -26.83 -0.62 -10.35
C VAL A 290 -27.97 -1.63 -10.52
N VAL A 291 -29.09 -1.44 -9.82
CA VAL A 291 -30.29 -2.29 -9.98
C VAL A 291 -30.98 -1.99 -11.31
N GLU A 292 -31.16 -0.70 -11.64
CA GLU A 292 -31.73 -0.27 -12.92
C GLU A 292 -30.90 -0.75 -14.10
N LEU A 293 -29.57 -0.65 -13.99
CA LEU A 293 -28.65 -1.17 -15.00
C LEU A 293 -28.75 -2.67 -15.16
N PHE A 294 -28.82 -3.42 -14.06
CA PHE A 294 -29.00 -4.87 -14.11
C PHE A 294 -30.28 -5.27 -14.84
N ASN A 295 -31.41 -4.61 -14.52
CA ASN A 295 -32.70 -4.86 -15.17
C ASN A 295 -32.66 -4.47 -16.65
N LYS A 296 -31.99 -3.37 -17.00
CA LYS A 296 -31.80 -2.97 -18.40
C LYS A 296 -30.96 -3.99 -19.17
N LEU A 297 -29.88 -4.50 -18.59
CA LEU A 297 -29.05 -5.55 -19.19
C LEU A 297 -29.84 -6.82 -19.42
N LYS A 298 -30.68 -7.24 -18.47
CA LYS A 298 -31.57 -8.39 -18.61
C LYS A 298 -32.48 -8.27 -19.82
N ILE A 299 -33.25 -7.19 -19.92
CA ILE A 299 -34.15 -6.93 -21.06
C ILE A 299 -33.36 -6.90 -22.38
N THR A 300 -32.15 -6.33 -22.36
CA THR A 300 -31.28 -6.24 -23.54
C THR A 300 -30.79 -7.61 -24.01
N ALA A 301 -30.44 -8.48 -23.07
CA ALA A 301 -30.02 -9.86 -23.33
C ALA A 301 -31.17 -10.72 -23.85
N GLU A 302 -32.37 -10.61 -23.24
CA GLU A 302 -33.59 -11.29 -23.69
C GLU A 302 -33.94 -10.90 -25.14
N ASN A 303 -33.87 -9.61 -25.48
CA ASN A 303 -34.11 -9.13 -26.85
C ASN A 303 -33.08 -9.61 -27.87
N ARG A 304 -31.89 -10.03 -27.42
CA ARG A 304 -30.78 -10.52 -28.25
C ARG A 304 -30.65 -12.05 -28.21
N ASP A 305 -31.55 -12.75 -27.55
CA ASP A 305 -31.50 -14.21 -27.35
C ASP A 305 -30.18 -14.67 -26.69
N VAL A 306 -29.66 -13.86 -25.76
CA VAL A 306 -28.46 -14.17 -24.95
C VAL A 306 -28.92 -14.72 -23.61
N ASP A 307 -28.35 -15.86 -23.19
CA ASP A 307 -28.62 -16.48 -21.89
C ASP A 307 -28.10 -15.58 -20.74
N PHE A 308 -29.00 -14.76 -20.21
CA PHE A 308 -28.69 -13.81 -19.16
C PHE A 308 -28.41 -14.50 -17.82
N ASP A 309 -29.12 -15.58 -17.51
CA ASP A 309 -28.95 -16.28 -16.24
C ASP A 309 -27.57 -16.95 -16.17
N GLU A 310 -27.09 -17.52 -17.28
CA GLU A 310 -25.72 -18.04 -17.35
C GLU A 310 -24.68 -16.93 -17.22
N ALA A 311 -24.89 -15.78 -17.87
CA ALA A 311 -24.01 -14.62 -17.70
C ALA A 311 -23.99 -14.13 -16.23
N VAL A 312 -25.13 -14.11 -15.55
CA VAL A 312 -25.23 -13.75 -14.13
C VAL A 312 -24.49 -14.77 -13.25
N ASN A 313 -24.65 -16.07 -13.49
CA ASN A 313 -23.96 -17.14 -12.77
C ASN A 313 -22.44 -17.01 -12.89
N ARG A 314 -21.93 -16.70 -14.08
CA ARG A 314 -20.50 -16.42 -14.33
C ARG A 314 -20.01 -15.14 -13.68
N SER A 315 -20.93 -14.25 -13.29
CA SER A 315 -20.65 -12.91 -12.75
C SER A 315 -20.79 -12.83 -11.24
N GLN A 316 -21.12 -13.95 -10.59
CA GLN A 316 -21.14 -14.01 -9.14
C GLN A 316 -19.73 -13.82 -8.57
N VAL A 317 -19.63 -12.95 -7.56
CA VAL A 317 -18.40 -12.73 -6.81
C VAL A 317 -18.07 -14.00 -6.06
N SER A 318 -17.10 -14.74 -6.58
CA SER A 318 -16.62 -15.94 -5.92
C SER A 318 -15.38 -15.63 -5.10
N VAL A 319 -15.37 -16.08 -3.85
CA VAL A 319 -14.12 -16.31 -3.11
C VAL A 319 -13.50 -17.59 -3.66
N LYS A 320 -13.19 -17.65 -4.96
CA LYS A 320 -12.48 -18.80 -5.51
C LYS A 320 -11.16 -18.93 -4.74
N LYS A 321 -11.01 -20.05 -4.02
CA LYS A 321 -9.71 -20.64 -3.71
C LYS A 321 -8.96 -20.69 -5.03
N LYS A 322 -8.04 -19.75 -5.26
CA LYS A 322 -7.14 -19.81 -6.41
C LYS A 322 -6.24 -21.03 -6.24
N ASP A 323 -6.70 -22.18 -6.71
CA ASP A 323 -5.80 -23.09 -7.40
C ASP A 323 -5.39 -22.39 -8.70
N LYS A 324 -4.12 -21.95 -8.72
CA LYS A 324 -3.35 -21.48 -9.88
C LYS A 324 -4.00 -20.45 -10.81
N ILE A 325 -4.15 -19.21 -10.33
CA ILE A 325 -3.90 -18.01 -11.14
C ILE A 325 -2.93 -17.15 -10.36
N LYS A 326 -1.85 -16.73 -11.00
CA LYS A 326 -0.83 -15.81 -10.47
C LYS A 326 -1.52 -14.71 -9.68
N ILE A 327 -1.37 -14.78 -8.37
CA ILE A 327 -1.60 -13.64 -7.50
C ILE A 327 -0.51 -12.65 -7.92
N LYS A 328 -0.86 -11.63 -8.73
CA LYS A 328 -0.21 -10.32 -8.60
C LYS A 328 -0.66 -9.79 -7.24
N LYS A 329 -0.15 -10.43 -6.18
CA LYS A 329 0.16 -9.76 -4.93
C LYS A 329 0.97 -8.61 -5.47
N GLU A 330 0.58 -7.38 -5.18
CA GLU A 330 1.65 -6.44 -4.91
C GLU A 330 2.47 -7.11 -3.81
N ARG A 331 3.50 -7.85 -4.25
CA ARG A 331 4.74 -7.94 -3.51
C ARG A 331 5.14 -6.49 -3.46
N ILE A 332 4.69 -5.78 -2.43
CA ILE A 332 5.47 -4.68 -1.93
C ILE A 332 6.79 -5.36 -1.63
N LYS A 333 7.76 -5.19 -2.52
CA LYS A 333 9.10 -5.63 -2.21
C LYS A 333 9.43 -4.87 -0.95
N PHE A 334 9.84 -5.58 0.10
CA PHE A 334 10.26 -4.92 1.34
C PHE A 334 11.41 -3.91 1.07
N GLU A 335 12.05 -4.05 -0.07
CA GLU A 335 13.00 -3.15 -0.74
C GLU A 335 12.43 -1.74 -0.96
N ASP A 336 11.11 -1.59 -1.19
CA ASP A 336 10.46 -0.32 -1.58
C ASP A 336 9.77 0.40 -0.39
N MET A 337 9.79 -0.19 0.81
CA MET A 337 9.25 0.45 2.02
C MET A 337 10.28 1.36 2.68
N LYS A 338 9.99 2.67 2.76
CA LYS A 338 10.78 3.63 3.54
C LYS A 338 10.88 3.16 5.01
N TRP A 339 12.10 3.16 5.55
CA TRP A 339 12.44 2.68 6.89
C TRP A 339 11.52 3.24 8.00
N ALA A 340 11.14 4.51 7.91
CA ALA A 340 10.20 5.15 8.84
C ALA A 340 8.84 4.41 8.95
N LYS A 341 8.28 3.91 7.84
CA LYS A 341 7.01 3.13 7.83
C LYS A 341 7.17 1.73 8.44
N ILE A 342 8.38 1.17 8.40
CA ILE A 342 8.69 -0.11 9.04
C ILE A 342 8.79 0.09 10.56
N CYS A 343 9.48 1.14 11.02
CA CYS A 343 9.56 1.51 12.44
C CYS A 343 8.20 1.86 13.04
N GLU A 344 7.35 2.59 12.30
CA GLU A 344 6.02 3.02 12.74
C GLU A 344 5.08 1.83 13.00
N LYS A 345 5.23 0.73 12.23
CA LYS A 345 4.50 -0.53 12.44
C LYS A 345 5.01 -1.38 13.61
N LEU A 346 6.13 -1.02 14.24
CA LEU A 346 6.82 -1.78 15.28
C LEU A 346 6.77 -1.13 16.68
N ASN A 347 5.96 -0.08 16.89
CA ASN A 347 6.23 0.99 17.87
C ASN A 347 5.60 0.87 19.29
N GLY A 348 5.20 -0.32 19.76
CA GLY A 348 4.62 -0.48 21.12
C GLY A 348 5.49 -1.27 22.11
N VAL A 349 6.29 -0.54 22.94
CA VAL A 349 6.82 -0.88 24.30
C VAL A 349 8.05 -1.85 24.32
N LEU A 350 9.21 -1.72 25.02
CA LEU A 350 9.78 -0.82 26.07
C LEU A 350 11.35 -0.75 25.99
N CYS A 351 11.87 0.45 26.29
CA CYS A 351 13.10 0.84 27.03
C CYS A 351 14.55 0.70 26.51
N GLY A 352 14.85 0.17 25.32
CA GLY A 352 16.18 0.40 24.70
C GLY A 352 17.41 0.03 25.56
N THR A 353 17.38 -1.11 26.26
CA THR A 353 18.45 -1.53 27.19
C THR A 353 19.55 -2.40 26.56
N ARG A 354 19.45 -2.82 25.28
CA ARG A 354 20.45 -3.68 24.60
C ARG A 354 20.61 -3.33 23.10
N LYS A 355 21.79 -3.62 22.51
CA LYS A 355 22.09 -3.39 21.08
C LYS A 355 21.39 -4.43 20.20
N SER A 356 21.05 -4.07 18.97
CA SER A 356 20.41 -4.99 18.01
C SER A 356 21.26 -6.21 17.67
N THR A 357 22.58 -6.07 17.72
CA THR A 357 23.58 -7.13 17.51
C THR A 357 23.48 -8.26 18.52
N ASP A 358 22.98 -7.97 19.73
CA ASP A 358 22.92 -8.92 20.84
C ASP A 358 21.67 -9.81 20.76
N LEU A 359 20.75 -9.50 19.83
CA LEU A 359 19.57 -10.31 19.59
C LEU A 359 19.87 -11.42 18.57
N HIS A 360 19.69 -12.66 19.00
CA HIS A 360 19.92 -13.84 18.17
C HIS A 360 18.61 -14.58 17.89
N CYS A 361 18.24 -14.67 16.61
CA CYS A 361 16.97 -15.26 16.18
C CYS A 361 17.17 -16.42 15.19
N ILE A 362 16.18 -17.30 15.10
CA ILE A 362 15.92 -18.22 14.01
C ILE A 362 14.58 -17.81 13.40
N VAL A 363 14.55 -17.51 12.10
CA VAL A 363 13.34 -17.08 11.40
C VAL A 363 12.93 -18.16 10.42
N ASP A 364 11.67 -18.58 10.52
CA ASP A 364 11.01 -19.52 9.60
C ASP A 364 11.12 -19.05 8.13
N SER A 365 11.27 -19.98 7.19
CA SER A 365 11.37 -19.67 5.76
C SER A 365 10.13 -18.95 5.22
N MET A 366 8.96 -19.16 5.84
CA MET A 366 7.73 -18.40 5.54
C MET A 366 7.83 -16.91 5.89
N LEU A 367 8.79 -16.52 6.73
CA LEU A 367 9.08 -15.17 7.19
C LEU A 367 10.43 -14.65 6.66
N LEU A 368 10.94 -15.19 5.54
CA LEU A 368 12.23 -14.81 4.93
C LEU A 368 12.41 -13.29 4.81
N GLY A 369 11.39 -12.56 4.36
CA GLY A 369 11.42 -11.11 4.23
C GLY A 369 11.68 -10.40 5.57
N LEU A 370 11.03 -10.85 6.65
CA LEU A 370 11.29 -10.35 8.00
C LEU A 370 12.72 -10.65 8.43
N GLY A 371 13.20 -11.89 8.22
CA GLY A 371 14.55 -12.31 8.57
C GLY A 371 15.62 -11.45 7.90
N LYS A 372 15.48 -11.17 6.60
CA LYS A 372 16.38 -10.27 5.85
C LYS A 372 16.38 -8.84 6.41
N ASN A 373 15.22 -8.29 6.73
CA ASN A 373 15.13 -6.94 7.30
C ASN A 373 15.72 -6.86 8.72
N LEU A 374 15.55 -7.90 9.54
CA LEU A 374 16.20 -7.98 10.85
C LEU A 374 17.73 -8.01 10.70
N ARG A 375 18.28 -8.76 9.75
CA ARG A 375 19.72 -8.75 9.43
C ARG A 375 20.23 -7.37 9.02
N ARG A 376 19.48 -6.65 8.16
CA ARG A 376 19.79 -5.25 7.79
C ARG A 376 19.94 -4.34 9.02
N CYS A 377 19.22 -4.64 10.10
CA CYS A 377 19.28 -3.89 11.37
C CYS A 377 20.37 -4.37 12.33
N GLY A 378 21.25 -5.28 11.91
CA GLY A 378 22.34 -5.85 12.70
C GLY A 378 21.99 -7.11 13.50
N VAL A 379 20.72 -7.52 13.52
CA VAL A 379 20.26 -8.70 14.26
C VAL A 379 20.88 -9.97 13.69
N ASN A 380 21.36 -10.85 14.56
CA ASN A 380 21.93 -12.13 14.16
C ASN A 380 20.80 -13.13 13.88
N VAL A 381 20.44 -13.31 12.62
CA VAL A 381 19.31 -14.16 12.22
C VAL A 381 19.76 -15.36 11.41
N LEU A 382 19.45 -16.56 11.89
CA LEU A 382 19.51 -17.77 11.09
C LEU A 382 18.19 -17.93 10.33
N ILE A 383 18.26 -18.25 9.04
CA ILE A 383 17.09 -18.50 8.20
C ILE A 383 17.27 -19.92 7.63
N PRO A 384 16.69 -20.93 8.27
CA PRO A 384 16.76 -22.32 7.81
C PRO A 384 15.97 -22.50 6.52
N GLU A 385 16.42 -23.39 5.65
CA GLU A 385 15.76 -23.72 4.39
C GLU A 385 14.44 -24.46 4.63
N ASN A 386 14.41 -25.31 5.65
CA ASN A 386 13.26 -26.15 5.97
C ASN A 386 13.03 -26.34 7.46
N ARG A 387 11.89 -26.96 7.80
CA ARG A 387 11.44 -27.19 9.19
C ARG A 387 12.38 -28.07 9.99
N ASN A 388 13.05 -29.04 9.36
CA ASN A 388 13.95 -29.96 10.04
C ASN A 388 15.24 -29.26 10.44
N GLU A 389 15.81 -28.47 9.51
CA GLU A 389 16.97 -27.62 9.81
C GLU A 389 16.65 -26.58 10.89
N LEU A 390 15.45 -26.01 10.88
CA LEU A 390 14.99 -25.10 11.94
C LEU A 390 15.02 -25.80 13.30
N LYS A 391 14.45 -27.01 13.40
CA LYS A 391 14.44 -27.79 14.65
C LYS A 391 15.85 -28.15 15.10
N LEU A 392 16.73 -28.52 14.17
CA LEU A 392 18.13 -28.83 14.46
C LEU A 392 18.85 -27.61 15.07
N LYS A 393 18.83 -26.47 14.37
CA LYS A 393 19.44 -25.22 14.85
C LYS A 393 18.81 -24.70 16.15
N ALA A 394 17.53 -24.97 16.37
CA ALA A 394 16.83 -24.63 17.61
C ALA A 394 17.21 -25.52 18.79
N THR A 395 17.62 -26.76 18.52
CA THR A 395 18.11 -27.71 19.53
C THR A 395 19.55 -27.41 19.91
N GLU A 396 20.37 -26.97 18.95
CA GLU A 396 21.79 -26.65 19.14
C GLU A 396 22.06 -25.32 19.85
N GLY A 397 21.05 -24.48 20.11
CA GLY A 397 21.28 -23.16 20.69
C GLY A 397 20.07 -22.51 21.37
N GLU A 398 20.26 -21.28 21.85
CA GLU A 398 19.25 -20.55 22.65
C GLU A 398 18.57 -19.39 21.93
N ARG A 399 18.60 -19.42 20.60
CA ARG A 399 18.03 -18.37 19.76
C ARG A 399 16.50 -18.31 19.87
N ILE A 400 15.95 -17.10 19.79
CA ILE A 400 14.50 -16.88 19.72
C ILE A 400 13.99 -17.34 18.35
N ILE A 401 12.91 -18.12 18.33
CA ILE A 401 12.32 -18.69 17.13
C ILE A 401 11.11 -17.87 16.71
N LEU A 402 11.17 -17.27 15.52
CA LEU A 402 10.09 -16.51 14.91
C LEU A 402 9.42 -17.36 13.83
N THR A 403 8.14 -17.68 14.00
CA THR A 403 7.37 -18.54 13.09
C THR A 403 5.92 -18.06 12.95
N CYS A 404 5.21 -18.49 11.91
CA CYS A 404 3.81 -18.15 11.68
C CYS A 404 3.01 -19.37 11.17
N GLY A 405 1.69 -19.24 11.17
CA GLY A 405 0.78 -20.27 10.67
C GLY A 405 0.87 -21.61 11.42
N LYS A 406 0.70 -22.71 10.68
CA LYS A 406 0.53 -24.07 11.23
C LYS A 406 1.72 -24.59 12.04
N ALA A 407 2.92 -24.05 11.80
CA ALA A 407 4.14 -24.51 12.46
C ALA A 407 4.31 -24.00 13.90
N TYR A 408 3.58 -22.95 14.27
CA TYR A 408 3.67 -22.38 15.61
C TYR A 408 3.34 -23.38 16.71
N ASN A 409 2.20 -24.07 16.59
CA ASN A 409 1.74 -25.02 17.61
C ASN A 409 2.69 -26.20 17.79
N GLU A 410 3.37 -26.62 16.72
CA GLU A 410 4.37 -27.67 16.77
C GLU A 410 5.65 -27.17 17.44
N LEU A 411 6.21 -26.05 16.98
CA LEU A 411 7.45 -25.51 17.52
C LEU A 411 7.29 -25.06 18.97
N LYS A 412 6.14 -24.49 19.35
CA LYS A 412 5.84 -24.09 20.73
C LYS A 412 5.79 -25.28 21.68
N ARG A 413 5.40 -26.47 21.21
CA ARG A 413 5.46 -27.72 22.01
C ARG A 413 6.90 -28.18 22.23
N LEU A 414 7.77 -28.02 21.23
CA LEU A 414 9.17 -28.46 21.29
C LEU A 414 10.08 -27.45 22.01
N PHE A 415 9.81 -26.15 21.88
CA PHE A 415 10.60 -25.05 22.43
C PHE A 415 9.70 -24.01 23.12
N PRO A 416 9.08 -24.35 24.26
CA PRO A 416 8.01 -23.55 24.87
C PRO A 416 8.42 -22.11 25.19
N ASP A 417 9.64 -21.90 25.65
CA ASP A 417 10.08 -20.61 26.19
C ASP A 417 10.71 -19.69 25.15
N ARG A 418 10.88 -20.16 23.91
CA ARG A 418 11.66 -19.45 22.88
C ARG A 418 10.94 -19.28 21.55
N VAL A 419 9.68 -19.73 21.43
CA VAL A 419 8.89 -19.61 20.19
C VAL A 419 7.88 -18.48 20.30
N LEU A 420 7.97 -17.55 19.35
CA LEU A 420 7.07 -16.42 19.20
C LEU A 420 6.23 -16.56 17.93
N PHE A 421 4.91 -16.42 18.08
CA PHE A 421 3.97 -16.39 16.96
C PHE A 421 3.99 -15.03 16.28
N PHE A 422 4.40 -14.98 15.02
CA PHE A 422 4.40 -13.75 14.25
C PHE A 422 3.02 -13.53 13.60
N ALA A 423 2.07 -13.01 14.37
CA ALA A 423 0.79 -12.49 13.87
C ALA A 423 0.55 -11.00 14.16
N ARG A 424 1.25 -10.42 15.13
CA ARG A 424 1.37 -8.98 15.42
C ARG A 424 2.07 -8.87 16.78
N TYR A 425 3.40 -8.71 16.79
CA TYR A 425 4.15 -8.30 17.98
C TYR A 425 5.37 -7.47 17.60
N ASN A 426 5.64 -6.46 18.44
CA ASN A 426 6.54 -5.33 18.24
C ASN A 426 7.99 -5.65 18.63
N VAL A 427 8.97 -5.11 17.90
CA VAL A 427 10.39 -5.13 18.30
C VAL A 427 10.97 -3.74 18.11
N THR A 428 11.51 -3.15 19.18
CA THR A 428 12.34 -1.94 19.11
C THR A 428 13.81 -2.30 19.19
N PHE A 429 14.63 -1.66 18.36
CA PHE A 429 16.09 -1.69 18.46
C PHE A 429 16.59 -0.26 18.62
N SER A 430 17.10 0.08 19.80
CA SER A 430 17.86 1.32 20.00
C SER A 430 19.30 1.10 19.52
N GLY A 431 19.82 2.04 18.71
CA GLY A 431 21.20 1.98 18.19
C GLY A 431 21.36 1.13 16.93
N LEU A 432 20.50 1.36 15.93
CA LEU A 432 20.56 0.67 14.64
C LEU A 432 21.94 0.84 13.98
N ASP A 433 22.71 -0.24 13.92
CA ASP A 433 23.90 -0.35 13.10
C ASP A 433 23.47 -0.89 11.73
N VAL A 434 22.80 -0.03 10.95
CA VAL A 434 22.21 -0.39 9.66
C VAL A 434 23.33 -0.87 8.74
N PHE A 435 23.12 -2.03 8.12
CA PHE A 435 24.13 -2.72 7.30
C PHE A 435 25.42 -3.11 8.05
N SER A 436 25.42 -3.19 9.38
CA SER A 436 26.48 -3.88 10.15
C SER A 436 26.57 -5.38 9.90
N ARG A 437 25.57 -5.92 9.21
CA ARG A 437 25.48 -7.33 8.88
C ARG A 437 24.91 -7.50 7.48
N CYS A 438 25.45 -8.49 6.77
CA CYS A 438 24.99 -8.88 5.47
C CYS A 438 23.56 -9.44 5.55
N ILE A 439 22.69 -8.88 4.72
CA ILE A 439 21.28 -9.27 4.62
C ILE A 439 21.16 -10.74 4.17
N ASP A 440 22.09 -11.21 3.35
CA ASP A 440 21.99 -12.53 2.72
C ASP A 440 22.76 -13.62 3.46
N CYS A 441 24.04 -13.41 3.80
CA CYS A 441 24.84 -14.42 4.48
C CYS A 441 24.95 -14.23 6.01
N ASN A 442 24.34 -13.17 6.57
CA ASN A 442 24.37 -12.89 8.02
C ASN A 442 25.77 -12.55 8.57
N ASN A 443 26.80 -12.37 7.74
CA ASN A 443 28.17 -12.03 8.16
C ASN A 443 28.31 -10.55 8.58
N THR A 444 29.28 -10.24 9.45
CA THR A 444 29.54 -8.89 9.97
C THR A 444 30.73 -8.17 9.34
N CYS A 445 31.53 -8.84 8.51
CA CYS A 445 32.65 -8.21 7.81
C CYS A 445 32.09 -7.37 6.65
N ILE A 446 31.86 -6.07 6.92
CA ILE A 446 31.26 -5.11 6.00
C ILE A 446 32.22 -3.94 5.79
N VAL A 447 32.62 -3.73 4.54
CA VAL A 447 33.42 -2.56 4.12
C VAL A 447 32.45 -1.44 3.70
N LYS A 448 32.64 -0.23 4.22
CA LYS A 448 31.83 0.95 3.86
C LYS A 448 32.58 1.84 2.89
N ALA A 449 32.00 2.09 1.73
CA ALA A 449 32.65 2.82 0.64
C ALA A 449 31.82 4.05 0.22
N PRO A 450 32.47 5.20 -0.03
CA PRO A 450 31.82 6.33 -0.68
C PRO A 450 31.33 5.97 -2.08
N GLY A 451 30.24 6.58 -2.55
CA GLY A 451 29.63 6.24 -3.83
C GLY A 451 30.56 6.35 -5.03
N ILE A 452 31.55 7.24 -4.99
CA ILE A 452 32.57 7.38 -6.03
C ILE A 452 33.46 6.14 -6.21
N VAL A 453 33.69 5.37 -5.15
CA VAL A 453 34.41 4.08 -5.21
C VAL A 453 33.58 3.04 -5.95
N ILE A 454 32.26 2.99 -5.69
CA ILE A 454 31.35 2.10 -6.40
C ILE A 454 31.18 2.53 -7.85
N GLN A 455 31.20 3.83 -8.14
CA GLN A 455 31.17 4.35 -9.50
C GLN A 455 32.41 3.88 -10.29
N ALA A 456 33.61 3.97 -9.69
CA ALA A 456 34.82 3.45 -10.31
C ALA A 456 34.74 1.93 -10.60
N LEU A 457 34.23 1.13 -9.65
CA LEU A 457 33.98 -0.30 -9.87
C LEU A 457 32.97 -0.55 -10.99
N PHE A 458 31.86 0.21 -11.01
CA PHE A 458 30.81 0.07 -11.99
C PHE A 458 31.34 0.41 -13.39
N ASP A 459 32.11 1.49 -13.53
CA ASP A 459 32.68 1.89 -14.81
C ASP A 459 33.71 0.88 -15.32
N ASN A 460 34.60 0.35 -14.46
CA ASN A 460 35.52 -0.72 -14.86
C ASN A 460 34.79 -2.01 -15.25
N VAL A 461 33.78 -2.44 -14.48
CA VAL A 461 33.21 -3.80 -14.59
C VAL A 461 32.01 -3.87 -15.51
N VAL A 462 31.23 -2.80 -15.63
CA VAL A 462 29.98 -2.73 -16.39
C VAL A 462 30.14 -1.90 -17.65
N THR A 463 30.67 -0.68 -17.54
CA THR A 463 30.75 0.27 -18.67
C THR A 463 31.87 -0.12 -19.65
N CYS A 464 33.13 -0.15 -19.18
CA CYS A 464 34.33 -0.36 -20.01
C CYS A 464 34.55 -1.83 -20.44
N ARG A 465 33.84 -2.78 -19.83
CA ARG A 465 33.89 -4.22 -20.20
C ARG A 465 32.65 -4.68 -20.96
N SER A 466 31.76 -3.74 -21.36
CA SER A 466 30.61 -4.01 -22.20
C SER A 466 31.03 -4.16 -23.67
N SER A 467 30.42 -5.11 -24.39
CA SER A 467 30.67 -5.32 -25.83
C SER A 467 30.22 -4.17 -26.73
N PHE A 468 29.59 -3.13 -26.16
CA PHE A 468 29.01 -1.98 -26.86
C PHE A 468 29.77 -0.66 -26.61
N HIS A 469 30.83 -0.68 -25.79
CA HIS A 469 31.67 0.48 -25.50
C HIS A 469 33.14 0.15 -25.71
N ASP A 470 33.83 0.93 -26.56
CA ASP A 470 35.24 0.74 -26.95
C ASP A 470 36.25 1.47 -26.02
N GLU A 471 35.76 2.13 -24.96
CA GLU A 471 36.60 2.96 -24.09
C GLU A 471 37.19 2.15 -22.92
N ALA A 472 38.52 2.11 -22.83
CA ALA A 472 39.24 1.50 -21.72
C ALA A 472 39.05 2.31 -20.42
N PHE A 473 39.11 1.63 -19.28
CA PHE A 473 39.01 2.28 -17.98
C PHE A 473 40.18 3.25 -17.75
N ASP A 474 39.90 4.55 -17.62
CA ASP A 474 40.93 5.58 -17.43
C ASP A 474 41.45 5.60 -15.98
N ILE A 475 42.55 4.87 -15.76
CA ILE A 475 43.22 4.78 -14.45
C ILE A 475 43.66 6.15 -13.94
N ALA A 476 44.16 7.04 -14.82
CA ALA A 476 44.72 8.32 -14.42
C ALA A 476 43.62 9.29 -13.95
N GLU A 477 42.51 9.36 -14.68
CA GLU A 477 41.35 10.17 -14.31
C GLU A 477 40.74 9.68 -13.00
N TRP A 478 40.49 8.37 -12.87
CA TRP A 478 39.90 7.79 -11.68
C TRP A 478 40.78 7.92 -10.45
N SER A 479 42.09 7.75 -10.59
CA SER A 479 43.04 7.94 -9.47
C SER A 479 42.99 9.37 -8.92
N LYS A 480 42.89 10.38 -9.80
CA LYS A 480 42.73 11.77 -9.39
C LYS A 480 41.43 12.00 -8.62
N ARG A 481 40.31 11.45 -9.13
CA ARG A 481 38.98 11.58 -8.53
C ARG A 481 38.90 10.89 -7.16
N LEU A 482 39.46 9.69 -7.03
CA LEU A 482 39.50 8.91 -5.79
C LEU A 482 40.43 9.54 -4.74
N SER A 483 41.46 10.27 -5.15
CA SER A 483 42.36 10.99 -4.25
C SER A 483 41.77 12.29 -3.69
N SER A 484 40.72 12.83 -4.31
CA SER A 484 40.10 14.11 -3.92
C SER A 484 38.72 13.97 -3.27
N VAL A 485 38.43 12.80 -2.68
CA VAL A 485 37.14 12.52 -2.04
C VAL A 485 37.03 13.27 -0.71
N ASP A 486 35.97 14.07 -0.58
CA ASP A 486 35.61 14.78 0.64
C ASP A 486 34.63 13.94 1.48
N PRO A 487 35.03 13.43 2.67
CA PRO A 487 34.17 12.60 3.50
C PRO A 487 32.87 13.29 3.95
N ASP A 488 32.82 14.62 4.03
CA ASP A 488 31.63 15.35 4.45
C ASP A 488 30.48 15.20 3.44
N GLN A 489 30.80 14.93 2.17
CA GLN A 489 29.81 14.64 1.13
C GLN A 489 29.18 13.24 1.30
N TYR A 490 29.77 12.37 2.11
CA TYR A 490 29.41 10.96 2.26
C TYR A 490 29.20 10.57 3.73
N ARG A 491 28.58 11.45 4.52
CA ARG A 491 28.23 11.22 5.93
C ARG A 491 29.46 10.90 6.82
N GLY A 492 30.62 11.45 6.49
CA GLY A 492 31.89 11.23 7.19
C GLY A 492 32.62 9.94 6.76
N ILE A 493 32.12 9.22 5.75
CA ILE A 493 32.81 8.05 5.19
C ILE A 493 33.72 8.53 4.06
N GLY A 494 35.03 8.34 4.22
CA GLY A 494 36.04 8.65 3.21
C GLY A 494 36.65 7.39 2.61
N CYS A 495 37.59 7.61 1.68
CA CYS A 495 38.50 6.59 1.18
C CYS A 495 39.89 7.20 0.97
N GLN A 496 40.92 6.36 0.96
CA GLN A 496 42.29 6.75 0.65
C GLN A 496 42.84 5.86 -0.48
N LEU A 497 43.37 6.47 -1.54
CA LEU A 497 44.04 5.72 -2.59
C LEU A 497 45.40 5.20 -2.07
N ILE A 498 45.59 3.88 -2.05
CA ILE A 498 46.81 3.24 -1.54
C ILE A 498 47.75 2.84 -2.68
N LEU A 499 47.21 2.32 -3.77
CA LEU A 499 47.98 1.86 -4.92
C LEU A 499 47.30 2.32 -6.22
N TYR A 500 48.11 2.87 -7.13
CA TYR A 500 47.69 3.24 -8.48
C TYR A 500 48.86 3.00 -9.45
N ASP A 501 48.74 1.95 -10.26
CA ASP A 501 49.64 1.65 -11.36
C ASP A 501 48.87 0.91 -12.46
N ASP A 502 49.56 0.42 -13.49
CA ASP A 502 48.94 -0.32 -14.59
C ASP A 502 48.36 -1.69 -14.17
N ILE A 503 48.64 -2.14 -12.94
CA ILE A 503 48.34 -3.48 -12.42
C ILE A 503 47.18 -3.42 -11.42
N GLY A 504 46.93 -2.27 -10.77
CA GLY A 504 45.83 -2.12 -9.83
C GLY A 504 45.48 -0.69 -9.45
N VAL A 505 44.24 -0.52 -8.99
CA VAL A 505 43.77 0.70 -8.31
C VAL A 505 43.12 0.26 -7.01
N VAL A 506 43.83 0.44 -5.90
CA VAL A 506 43.40 -0.05 -4.57
C VAL A 506 43.09 1.13 -3.67
N VAL A 507 41.88 1.15 -3.14
CA VAL A 507 41.42 2.16 -2.19
C VAL A 507 41.17 1.55 -0.81
N GLU A 508 41.72 2.19 0.22
CA GLU A 508 41.33 1.98 1.61
C GLU A 508 39.98 2.61 1.84
N CYS A 509 39.09 1.86 2.48
CA CYS A 509 37.77 2.29 2.90
C CYS A 509 37.57 1.91 4.37
N TYR A 510 36.45 2.30 4.95
CA TYR A 510 36.18 1.93 6.34
C TYR A 510 35.98 0.41 6.45
N GLY A 511 36.87 -0.26 7.20
CA GLY A 511 36.83 -1.69 7.50
C GLY A 511 37.48 -2.60 6.45
N GLY A 512 38.16 -2.05 5.45
CA GLY A 512 38.83 -2.86 4.43
C GLY A 512 39.31 -2.11 3.20
N THR A 513 39.86 -2.86 2.25
CA THR A 513 40.35 -2.37 0.97
C THR A 513 39.49 -2.87 -0.19
N ILE A 514 39.48 -2.09 -1.26
CA ILE A 514 38.78 -2.43 -2.50
C ILE A 514 39.74 -2.23 -3.67
N ASP A 515 39.97 -3.30 -4.43
CA ASP A 515 40.68 -3.27 -5.71
C ASP A 515 39.67 -3.08 -6.84
N ILE A 516 39.73 -1.91 -7.48
CA ILE A 516 38.82 -1.51 -8.54
C ILE A 516 39.04 -2.35 -9.79
N ILE A 517 40.29 -2.64 -10.15
CA ILE A 517 40.66 -3.31 -11.40
C ILE A 517 40.35 -4.81 -11.30
N ALA A 518 40.71 -5.42 -10.18
CA ALA A 518 40.45 -6.82 -9.89
C ALA A 518 38.99 -7.09 -9.49
N ASN A 519 38.21 -6.04 -9.17
CA ASN A 519 36.84 -6.14 -8.65
C ASN A 519 36.77 -6.94 -7.32
N ILE A 520 37.74 -6.73 -6.42
CA ILE A 520 37.88 -7.50 -5.16
C ILE A 520 37.70 -6.58 -3.95
N VAL A 521 36.93 -7.02 -2.97
CA VAL A 521 36.87 -6.41 -1.63
C VAL A 521 37.56 -7.32 -0.62
N THR A 522 38.35 -6.75 0.30
CA THR A 522 38.99 -7.45 1.39
C THR A 522 38.71 -6.70 2.69
N HIS A 523 38.31 -7.40 3.76
CA HIS A 523 38.09 -6.78 5.07
C HIS A 523 39.35 -6.93 5.93
N ASP A 524 39.61 -6.00 6.84
CA ASP A 524 40.79 -5.99 7.74
C ASP A 524 40.93 -7.22 8.66
N HIS A 525 39.94 -8.12 8.65
CA HIS A 525 39.88 -9.32 9.49
C HIS A 525 39.83 -10.61 8.68
N LEU A 526 39.91 -10.52 7.35
CA LEU A 526 39.88 -11.65 6.43
C LEU A 526 41.09 -11.55 5.49
N GLU A 527 41.81 -12.65 5.33
CA GLU A 527 42.96 -12.71 4.42
C GLU A 527 42.52 -12.88 2.94
N GLU A 528 41.37 -13.51 2.71
CA GLU A 528 40.84 -13.75 1.37
C GLU A 528 39.92 -12.60 0.93
N GLY A 529 40.19 -12.09 -0.27
CA GLY A 529 39.32 -11.14 -0.95
C GLY A 529 38.18 -11.82 -1.71
N VAL A 530 37.06 -11.13 -1.87
CA VAL A 530 35.87 -11.63 -2.57
C VAL A 530 35.47 -10.70 -3.70
N GLU A 531 35.01 -11.26 -4.82
CA GLU A 531 34.52 -10.48 -5.96
C GLU A 531 33.31 -9.63 -5.59
N VAL A 532 33.35 -8.34 -5.91
CA VAL A 532 32.25 -7.41 -5.65
C VAL A 532 31.16 -7.61 -6.70
N ALA A 533 29.92 -7.83 -6.25
CA ALA A 533 28.75 -8.02 -7.11
C ALA A 533 28.21 -6.67 -7.65
N VAL A 534 29.09 -5.78 -8.13
CA VAL A 534 28.76 -4.41 -8.56
C VAL A 534 27.77 -4.38 -9.73
N LYS A 535 27.78 -5.41 -10.59
CA LYS A 535 26.80 -5.58 -11.69
C LYS A 535 25.35 -5.65 -11.24
N ARG A 536 25.10 -5.93 -9.95
CA ARG A 536 23.75 -5.99 -9.37
C ARG A 536 23.27 -4.65 -8.81
N VAL A 537 24.12 -3.63 -8.79
CA VAL A 537 23.77 -2.29 -8.36
C VAL A 537 23.16 -1.54 -9.56
N PRO A 538 21.95 -0.97 -9.45
CA PRO A 538 21.34 -0.22 -10.55
C PRO A 538 22.13 1.06 -10.86
N GLU A 539 22.34 1.36 -12.13
CA GLU A 539 23.04 2.57 -12.60
C GLU A 539 22.50 3.88 -11.97
N PRO A 540 21.17 4.11 -11.85
CA PRO A 540 20.66 5.34 -11.22
C PRO A 540 21.06 5.49 -9.74
N VAL A 541 21.37 4.39 -9.06
CA VAL A 541 21.82 4.38 -7.66
C VAL A 541 23.31 4.71 -7.58
N VAL A 542 24.11 4.18 -8.51
CA VAL A 542 25.55 4.45 -8.59
C VAL A 542 25.82 5.93 -8.91
N SER A 543 25.06 6.50 -9.83
CA SER A 543 25.23 7.90 -10.29
C SER A 543 24.72 8.94 -9.29
N ARG A 544 24.13 8.53 -8.16
CA ARG A 544 23.57 9.44 -7.16
C ARG A 544 24.65 9.92 -6.19
N VAL A 545 24.89 11.23 -6.20
CA VAL A 545 25.88 11.90 -5.33
C VAL A 545 25.52 11.76 -3.86
N GLY A 546 26.52 11.51 -3.02
CA GLY A 546 26.40 11.43 -1.56
C GLY A 546 25.96 10.07 -1.00
N ASN A 547 25.79 9.06 -1.86
CA ASN A 547 25.48 7.70 -1.41
C ASN A 547 26.69 7.03 -0.72
N VAL A 548 26.41 6.27 0.33
CA VAL A 548 27.36 5.37 1.00
C VAL A 548 26.91 3.94 0.74
N PHE A 549 27.86 3.08 0.38
CA PHE A 549 27.62 1.69 0.06
C PHE A 549 28.29 0.78 1.08
N TYR A 550 27.72 -0.42 1.23
CA TYR A 550 28.12 -1.42 2.22
C TYR A 550 28.36 -2.74 1.50
N ILE A 551 29.61 -3.21 1.49
CA ILE A 551 30.03 -4.39 0.75
C ILE A 551 30.34 -5.52 1.74
N CYS A 552 29.70 -6.67 1.58
CA CYS A 552 30.02 -7.84 2.37
C CYS A 552 31.28 -8.55 1.86
N ALA A 553 32.32 -8.59 2.68
CA ALA A 553 33.59 -9.23 2.33
C ALA A 553 33.57 -10.77 2.34
N LEU A 554 32.41 -11.40 2.59
CA LEU A 554 32.26 -12.87 2.49
C LEU A 554 31.49 -13.29 1.23
N CYS A 555 30.50 -12.52 0.80
CA CYS A 555 29.66 -12.89 -0.34
C CYS A 555 29.61 -11.85 -1.46
N GLY A 556 30.42 -10.78 -1.35
CA GLY A 556 30.55 -9.75 -2.38
C GLY A 556 29.34 -8.85 -2.59
N LYS A 557 28.26 -9.04 -1.82
CA LYS A 557 27.01 -8.29 -2.04
C LYS A 557 27.15 -6.85 -1.58
N VAL A 558 26.60 -5.96 -2.41
CA VAL A 558 26.61 -4.50 -2.21
C VAL A 558 25.22 -4.05 -1.78
N TYR A 559 25.16 -3.24 -0.73
CA TYR A 559 23.94 -2.63 -0.21
C TYR A 559 24.09 -1.11 -0.15
N TRP A 560 22.96 -0.40 -0.15
CA TRP A 560 22.87 1.06 -0.08
C TRP A 560 21.56 1.43 0.62
N ASP A 561 21.47 2.68 1.07
CA ASP A 561 20.34 3.22 1.84
C ASP A 561 19.27 3.89 0.97
#